data_AF-A0A512PAR3-F1
#
_entry.id   AF-A0A512PAR3-F1
#
_cell.length_a   1.000
_cell.length_b   1.000
_cell.length_c   1.000
_cell.angle_alpha   90.00
_cell.angle_beta   90.00
_cell.angle_gamma   90.00
#
_symmetry.space_group_name_H-M   'P 1'
#
loop_
_entity.id
_entity.type
_entity.pdbx_description
1 polymer ?
#
loop_
_entity_poly.entity_id
_entity_poly.type
_entity_poly.pdbx_seq_one_letter_code
_entity_poly.pdbx_strand_id
1 'polypeptide(L)'
;MASRSGRVSLLRGQDLAWLARRVVAFGIVVGAPIIAATWFRDGPHDVWVRWGYPPLGAVLLVFGWILLRRPAWALRTALTILVLLEIGWVVVAVGRIGREPDVATAWASLIPTPLLGVVVCLIVGFLFQRTRTALLHGAFYSGVMTGAMATAFSRRPGGGEYVWQSVRYGVYLGVFLVLLLVLSRAKEHVASAVADAERADATASRMRDMAYLDELTGIANRRRLMEELGYQAGLLGPAHPVGVVYFDLDHFKRVNDTYGHELGDQVLRLVAQITGRTLAHRDLLARLGGEEFVIVAPGTHHEGALALAERLRQNLPEELEATLGVRVTASFGVTDLRPDDTPASVLRRVDGFMYRAKADGRDQVRAGGA
;
A
#
# COMPACT_ATOMS: atom_id res chain seq x y z
N MET A 1 -7.69 18.54 -4.02
CA MET A 1 -7.29 17.38 -3.18
C MET A 1 -7.59 16.09 -3.93
N ALA A 2 -6.60 15.53 -4.65
CA ALA A 2 -6.74 14.22 -5.27
C ALA A 2 -6.79 13.13 -4.18
N SER A 3 -7.88 12.37 -4.14
CA SER A 3 -8.16 11.38 -3.10
C SER A 3 -6.99 10.39 -2.94
N ARG A 4 -6.61 10.11 -1.68
CA ARG A 4 -5.59 9.09 -1.34
C ARG A 4 -5.90 7.73 -1.98
N SER A 5 -7.16 7.41 -2.27
CA SER A 5 -7.58 6.17 -2.94
C SER A 5 -7.13 6.09 -4.40
N GLY A 6 -7.07 7.20 -5.13
CA GLY A 6 -6.53 7.25 -6.50
C GLY A 6 -5.03 6.99 -6.53
N ARG A 7 -4.31 7.48 -5.50
CA ARG A 7 -2.86 7.33 -5.37
C ARG A 7 -2.44 5.87 -5.13
N VAL A 8 -3.18 5.11 -4.32
CA VAL A 8 -2.88 3.68 -4.05
C VAL A 8 -3.15 2.79 -5.28
N SER A 9 -4.21 3.05 -6.06
CA SER A 9 -4.46 2.29 -7.30
C SER A 9 -3.41 2.56 -8.39
N LEU A 10 -2.92 3.81 -8.48
CA LEU A 10 -1.85 4.21 -9.38
C LEU A 10 -0.50 3.57 -9.01
N LEU A 11 -0.21 3.45 -7.71
CA LEU A 11 1.04 2.84 -7.21
C LEU A 11 1.10 1.33 -7.51
N ARG A 12 0.00 0.58 -7.38
CA ARG A 12 0.00 -0.87 -7.65
C ARG A 12 -0.06 -1.25 -9.13
N GLY A 13 -0.75 -0.45 -9.95
CA GLY A 13 -0.65 -0.58 -11.40
C GLY A 13 0.78 -0.32 -11.89
N GLN A 14 1.51 0.56 -11.21
CA GLN A 14 2.94 0.79 -11.44
C GLN A 14 3.80 -0.39 -10.98
N ASP A 15 3.51 -1.04 -9.84
CA ASP A 15 4.28 -2.20 -9.34
C ASP A 15 4.18 -3.43 -10.24
N LEU A 16 2.98 -3.73 -10.74
CA LEU A 16 2.76 -4.84 -11.66
C LEU A 16 3.42 -4.62 -13.02
N ALA A 17 3.30 -3.40 -13.56
CA ALA A 17 4.02 -3.00 -14.77
C ALA A 17 5.53 -2.95 -14.52
N TRP A 18 5.99 -2.57 -13.33
CA TRP A 18 7.40 -2.58 -12.95
C TRP A 18 7.97 -4.00 -12.88
N LEU A 19 7.23 -4.94 -12.28
CA LEU A 19 7.64 -6.34 -12.18
C LEU A 19 7.71 -6.98 -13.56
N ALA A 20 6.66 -6.81 -14.39
CA ALA A 20 6.65 -7.31 -15.76
C ALA A 20 7.85 -6.79 -16.57
N ARG A 21 8.18 -5.50 -16.43
CA ARG A 21 9.34 -4.90 -17.09
C ARG A 21 10.66 -5.51 -16.62
N ARG A 22 10.84 -5.76 -15.32
CA ARG A 22 12.05 -6.37 -14.77
C ARG A 22 12.22 -7.83 -15.19
N VAL A 23 11.14 -8.61 -15.19
CA VAL A 23 11.16 -10.01 -15.64
C VAL A 23 11.58 -10.09 -17.10
N VAL A 24 11.02 -9.23 -17.95
CA VAL A 24 11.35 -9.21 -19.39
C VAL A 24 12.76 -8.69 -19.63
N ALA A 25 13.18 -7.63 -18.93
CA ALA A 25 14.56 -7.13 -19.02
C ALA A 25 15.58 -8.19 -18.57
N PHE A 26 15.30 -8.91 -17.47
CA PHE A 26 16.13 -10.02 -17.02
C PHE A 26 16.18 -11.14 -18.07
N GLY A 27 15.03 -11.51 -18.63
CA GLY A 27 14.96 -12.49 -19.73
C GLY A 27 15.80 -12.10 -20.95
N ILE A 28 15.81 -10.81 -21.32
CA ILE A 28 16.65 -10.29 -22.42
C ILE A 28 18.14 -10.36 -22.06
N VAL A 29 18.52 -9.98 -20.84
CA VAL A 29 19.92 -10.03 -20.38
C VAL A 29 20.46 -11.45 -20.36
N VAL A 30 19.66 -12.43 -19.93
CA VAL A 30 20.04 -13.84 -19.92
C VAL A 30 19.98 -14.45 -21.33
N GLY A 31 18.99 -14.06 -22.13
CA GLY A 31 18.76 -14.61 -23.47
C GLY A 31 19.73 -14.11 -24.54
N ALA A 32 20.17 -12.85 -24.48
CA ALA A 32 21.04 -12.27 -25.51
C ALA A 32 22.39 -12.99 -25.68
N PRO A 33 23.11 -13.39 -24.61
CA PRO A 33 24.32 -14.22 -24.73
C PRO A 33 24.04 -15.58 -25.38
N ILE A 34 22.90 -16.21 -25.06
CA ILE A 34 22.51 -17.50 -25.65
C ILE A 34 22.26 -17.32 -27.14
N ILE A 35 21.48 -16.31 -27.54
CA ILE A 35 21.22 -15.98 -28.96
C ILE A 35 22.55 -15.74 -29.70
N ALA A 36 23.48 -14.98 -29.12
CA ALA A 36 24.79 -14.75 -29.71
C ALA A 36 25.61 -16.04 -29.84
N ALA A 37 25.66 -16.87 -28.80
CA ALA A 37 26.37 -18.14 -28.82
C ALA A 37 25.80 -19.12 -29.87
N THR A 38 24.47 -19.25 -29.96
CA THR A 38 23.80 -20.05 -30.99
C THR A 38 24.11 -19.50 -32.38
N TRP A 39 24.12 -18.18 -32.55
CA TRP A 39 24.45 -17.57 -33.84
C TRP A 39 25.89 -17.86 -34.29
N PHE A 40 26.87 -17.75 -33.39
CA PHE A 40 28.27 -18.07 -33.69
C PHE A 40 28.48 -19.56 -33.99
N ARG A 41 27.81 -20.44 -33.23
CA ARG A 41 27.95 -21.89 -33.37
C ARG A 41 27.23 -22.44 -34.60
N ASP A 42 25.95 -22.12 -34.74
CA ASP A 42 25.06 -22.78 -35.71
C ASP A 42 24.80 -21.91 -36.96
N GLY A 43 25.08 -20.61 -36.91
CA GLY A 43 24.91 -19.69 -38.05
C GLY A 43 25.67 -20.08 -39.33
N PRO A 44 26.87 -20.68 -39.29
CA PRO A 44 27.52 -21.18 -40.50
C PRO A 44 26.75 -22.33 -41.19
N HIS A 45 25.94 -23.08 -40.44
CA HIS A 45 25.30 -24.32 -40.89
C HIS A 45 23.78 -24.19 -41.06
N ASP A 46 23.13 -23.24 -40.37
CA ASP A 46 21.69 -22.99 -40.43
C ASP A 46 21.40 -21.57 -40.93
N VAL A 47 20.79 -21.48 -42.11
CA VAL A 47 20.44 -20.20 -42.76
C VAL A 47 19.46 -19.35 -41.95
N TRP A 48 18.56 -19.98 -41.20
CA TRP A 48 17.58 -19.28 -40.36
C TRP A 48 18.22 -18.72 -39.11
N VAL A 49 19.20 -19.44 -38.55
CA VAL A 49 20.02 -18.91 -37.46
C VAL A 49 20.87 -17.75 -37.97
N ARG A 50 21.59 -17.94 -39.08
CA ARG A 50 22.50 -16.94 -39.67
C ARG A 50 21.86 -15.58 -39.86
N TRP A 51 20.66 -15.57 -40.44
CA TRP A 51 19.98 -14.34 -40.84
C TRP A 51 18.85 -13.91 -39.90
N GLY A 52 18.26 -14.83 -39.14
CA GLY A 52 17.15 -14.53 -38.23
C GLY A 52 17.58 -14.07 -36.84
N TYR A 53 18.70 -14.59 -36.31
CA TYR A 53 19.12 -14.28 -34.93
C TYR A 53 19.68 -12.86 -34.75
N PRO A 54 20.46 -12.28 -35.70
CA PRO A 54 20.91 -10.90 -35.58
C PRO A 54 19.77 -9.86 -35.46
N PRO A 55 18.72 -9.85 -36.33
CA PRO A 55 17.62 -8.91 -36.18
C PRO A 55 16.77 -9.20 -34.93
N LEU A 56 16.59 -10.47 -34.55
CA LEU A 56 15.92 -10.83 -33.29
C LEU A 56 16.65 -10.25 -32.07
N GLY A 57 17.97 -10.42 -32.02
CA GLY A 57 18.81 -9.85 -30.97
C GLY A 57 18.72 -8.32 -30.92
N ALA A 58 18.78 -7.66 -32.08
CA ALA A 58 18.63 -6.21 -32.17
C ALA A 58 17.27 -5.72 -31.64
N VAL A 59 16.17 -6.38 -32.04
CA VAL A 59 14.82 -6.06 -31.57
C VAL A 59 14.69 -6.24 -30.05
N LEU A 60 15.20 -7.35 -29.50
CA LEU A 60 15.15 -7.62 -28.07
C LEU A 60 15.99 -6.62 -27.26
N LEU A 61 17.18 -6.26 -27.73
CA LEU A 61 18.04 -5.27 -27.07
C LEU A 61 17.43 -3.86 -27.11
N VAL A 62 16.89 -3.44 -28.26
CA VAL A 62 16.19 -2.15 -28.39
C VAL A 62 14.96 -2.13 -27.51
N PHE A 63 14.15 -3.19 -27.52
CA PHE A 63 12.97 -3.29 -26.66
C PHE A 63 13.35 -3.25 -25.19
N GLY A 64 14.38 -3.99 -24.77
CA GLY A 64 14.92 -3.97 -23.41
C GLY A 64 15.41 -2.58 -22.98
N TRP A 65 16.10 -1.86 -23.88
CA TRP A 65 16.52 -0.48 -23.63
C TRP A 65 15.33 0.47 -23.45
N ILE A 66 14.30 0.39 -24.31
CA ILE A 66 13.06 1.19 -24.19
C ILE A 66 12.34 0.85 -22.88
N LEU A 67 12.27 -0.43 -22.52
CA LEU A 67 11.67 -0.95 -21.30
C LEU A 67 12.26 -0.30 -20.03
N LEU A 68 13.58 -0.13 -20.01
CA LEU A 68 14.30 0.43 -18.87
C LEU A 68 14.29 1.97 -18.87
N ARG A 69 14.42 2.63 -20.04
CA ARG A 69 14.62 4.07 -20.14
C ARG A 69 13.34 4.88 -20.40
N ARG A 70 12.36 4.31 -21.10
CA ARG A 70 11.14 5.00 -21.56
C ARG A 70 9.91 4.07 -21.45
N PRO A 71 9.45 3.75 -20.22
CA PRO A 71 8.44 2.71 -20.02
C PRO A 71 7.07 3.02 -20.60
N ALA A 72 6.69 4.31 -20.69
CA ALA A 72 5.46 4.73 -21.35
C ALA A 72 5.49 4.45 -22.86
N TRP A 73 6.67 4.49 -23.48
CA TRP A 73 6.85 4.13 -24.89
C TRP A 73 6.81 2.62 -25.08
N ALA A 74 7.43 1.86 -24.18
CA ALA A 74 7.42 0.39 -24.23
C ALA A 74 6.00 -0.18 -24.31
N LEU A 75 5.06 0.33 -23.51
CA LEU A 75 3.66 -0.10 -23.54
C LEU A 75 2.96 0.19 -24.87
N ARG A 76 3.32 1.29 -25.55
CA ARG A 76 2.73 1.67 -26.84
C ARG A 76 3.30 0.87 -28.01
N THR A 77 4.57 0.50 -27.93
CA THR A 77 5.28 -0.22 -29.00
C THR A 77 5.30 -1.73 -28.79
N ALA A 78 4.97 -2.24 -27.59
CA ALA A 78 5.01 -3.66 -27.25
C ALA A 78 4.14 -4.52 -28.18
N LEU A 79 2.90 -4.10 -28.50
CA LEU A 79 2.04 -4.84 -29.42
C LEU A 79 2.66 -4.91 -30.82
N THR A 80 3.17 -3.79 -31.34
CA THR A 80 3.80 -3.74 -32.66
C THR A 80 5.01 -4.68 -32.73
N ILE A 81 5.89 -4.62 -31.72
CA ILE A 81 7.09 -5.48 -31.64
C ILE A 81 6.69 -6.95 -31.53
N LEU A 82 5.67 -7.26 -30.72
CA LEU A 82 5.15 -8.60 -30.56
C LEU A 82 4.61 -9.16 -31.89
N VAL A 83 3.78 -8.40 -32.59
CA VAL A 83 3.24 -8.80 -33.91
C VAL A 83 4.35 -9.03 -34.94
N LEU A 84 5.37 -8.16 -34.99
CA LEU A 84 6.51 -8.34 -35.90
C LEU A 84 7.29 -9.63 -35.57
N LEU A 85 7.49 -9.91 -34.28
CA LEU A 85 8.14 -11.14 -33.83
C LEU A 85 7.31 -12.38 -34.19
N GLU A 86 6.00 -12.32 -33.99
CA GLU A 86 5.06 -13.37 -34.34
C GLU A 86 5.06 -13.70 -35.84
N ILE A 87 5.03 -12.66 -36.70
CA ILE A 87 5.16 -12.81 -38.15
C ILE A 87 6.51 -13.48 -38.49
N GLY A 88 7.60 -13.03 -37.87
CA GLY A 88 8.92 -13.62 -38.04
C GLY A 88 8.93 -15.12 -37.73
N TRP A 89 8.32 -15.54 -36.63
CA TRP A 89 8.22 -16.95 -36.27
C TRP A 89 7.40 -17.77 -37.27
N VAL A 90 6.31 -17.23 -37.81
CA VAL A 90 5.52 -17.91 -38.85
C VAL A 90 6.33 -18.08 -40.13
N VAL A 91 7.06 -17.04 -40.56
CA VAL A 91 7.93 -17.09 -41.74
C VAL A 91 9.03 -18.13 -41.56
N VAL A 92 9.71 -18.16 -40.41
CA VAL A 92 10.75 -19.14 -40.11
C VAL A 92 10.17 -20.56 -40.09
N ALA A 93 9.00 -20.77 -39.48
CA ALA A 93 8.36 -22.09 -39.43
C ALA A 93 8.03 -22.60 -40.84
N VAL A 94 7.30 -21.82 -41.64
CA VAL A 94 6.92 -22.20 -43.02
C VAL A 94 8.15 -22.40 -43.90
N GLY A 95 9.15 -21.52 -43.77
CA GLY A 95 10.39 -21.60 -44.52
C GLY A 95 11.23 -22.84 -44.20
N ARG A 96 11.33 -23.22 -42.92
CA ARG A 96 11.93 -24.49 -42.50
C ARG A 96 11.17 -25.68 -43.08
N ILE A 97 9.84 -25.67 -42.99
CA ILE A 97 9.01 -26.71 -43.58
C ILE A 97 9.21 -26.82 -45.08
N GLY A 98 9.51 -25.75 -45.81
CA GLY A 98 9.74 -25.81 -47.26
C GLY A 98 11.16 -26.24 -47.67
N ARG A 99 12.16 -26.02 -46.82
CA ARG A 99 13.59 -26.17 -47.19
C ARG A 99 14.19 -27.53 -46.86
N GLU A 100 13.70 -28.20 -45.83
CA GLU A 100 14.28 -29.49 -45.39
C GLU A 100 14.05 -30.60 -46.42
N PRO A 101 14.94 -31.60 -46.53
CA PRO A 101 14.88 -32.62 -47.57
C PRO A 101 13.65 -33.54 -47.42
N ASP A 102 13.31 -33.91 -46.20
CA ASP A 102 12.18 -34.79 -45.88
C ASP A 102 11.24 -34.18 -44.82
N VAL A 103 10.03 -34.73 -44.72
CA VAL A 103 8.97 -34.23 -43.82
C VAL A 103 9.27 -34.44 -42.35
N ALA A 104 10.04 -35.47 -41.98
CA ALA A 104 10.38 -35.75 -40.60
C ALA A 104 11.44 -34.76 -40.10
N THR A 105 12.48 -34.51 -40.90
CA THR A 105 13.49 -33.48 -40.62
C THR A 105 12.86 -32.09 -40.62
N ALA A 106 11.91 -31.82 -41.51
CA ALA A 106 11.11 -30.58 -41.51
C ALA A 106 10.42 -30.35 -40.17
N TRP A 107 9.73 -31.36 -39.63
CA TRP A 107 9.09 -31.28 -38.33
C TRP A 107 10.10 -31.12 -37.18
N ALA A 108 11.17 -31.92 -37.18
CA ALA A 108 12.22 -31.86 -36.18
C ALA A 108 12.86 -30.46 -36.10
N SER A 109 13.02 -29.79 -37.24
CA SER A 109 13.60 -28.44 -37.32
C SER A 109 12.76 -27.34 -36.64
N LEU A 110 11.49 -27.62 -36.34
CA LEU A 110 10.60 -26.69 -35.63
C LEU A 110 10.81 -26.73 -34.10
N ILE A 111 11.48 -27.76 -33.59
CA ILE A 111 11.72 -27.99 -32.17
C ILE A 111 13.21 -27.74 -31.88
N PRO A 112 13.55 -26.97 -30.82
CA PRO A 112 12.65 -26.25 -29.93
C PRO A 112 12.21 -24.87 -30.46
N THR A 113 12.90 -24.34 -31.47
CA THR A 113 13.03 -22.88 -31.64
C THR A 113 11.74 -22.17 -32.10
N PRO A 114 11.17 -22.42 -33.31
CA PRO A 114 9.91 -21.81 -33.71
C PRO A 114 8.74 -22.03 -32.74
N LEU A 115 8.59 -23.25 -32.22
CA LEU A 115 7.45 -23.58 -31.35
C LEU A 115 7.57 -22.93 -29.98
N LEU A 116 8.77 -22.90 -29.38
CA LEU A 116 9.00 -22.17 -28.14
C LEU A 116 8.80 -20.66 -28.31
N GLY A 117 9.18 -20.11 -29.47
CA GLY A 117 8.94 -18.71 -29.81
C GLY A 117 7.47 -18.31 -29.71
N VAL A 118 6.56 -19.18 -30.17
CA VAL A 118 5.10 -18.98 -30.04
C VAL A 118 4.69 -18.87 -28.57
N VAL A 119 5.12 -19.82 -27.74
CA VAL A 119 4.80 -19.86 -26.31
C VAL A 119 5.29 -18.60 -25.61
N VAL A 120 6.51 -18.15 -25.91
CA VAL A 120 7.08 -16.91 -25.36
C VAL A 120 6.26 -15.69 -25.78
N CYS A 121 5.85 -15.57 -27.05
CA CYS A 121 4.99 -14.49 -27.51
C CYS A 121 3.64 -14.45 -26.78
N LEU A 122 3.02 -15.61 -26.55
CA LEU A 122 1.77 -15.71 -25.79
C LEU A 122 1.95 -15.21 -24.35
N ILE A 123 3.01 -15.64 -23.65
CA ILE A 123 3.31 -15.19 -22.29
C ILE A 123 3.51 -13.66 -22.27
N VAL A 124 4.33 -13.13 -23.19
CA VAL A 124 4.61 -11.69 -23.29
C VAL A 124 3.34 -10.89 -23.57
N GLY A 125 2.44 -11.40 -24.42
CA GLY A 125 1.13 -10.79 -24.67
C GLY A 125 0.32 -10.60 -23.39
N PHE A 126 0.22 -11.63 -22.54
CA PHE A 126 -0.48 -11.57 -21.25
C PHE A 126 0.25 -10.71 -20.19
N LEU A 127 1.55 -10.46 -20.34
CA LEU A 127 2.30 -9.58 -19.44
C LEU A 127 2.05 -8.09 -19.70
N PHE A 128 1.90 -7.69 -20.96
CA PHE A 128 1.80 -6.26 -21.33
C PHE A 128 0.40 -5.80 -21.74
N GLN A 129 -0.48 -6.72 -22.14
CA GLN A 129 -1.81 -6.37 -22.62
C GLN A 129 -2.90 -6.71 -21.62
N ARG A 130 -4.06 -6.08 -21.79
CA ARG A 130 -5.27 -6.43 -21.04
C ARG A 130 -5.64 -7.88 -21.35
N THR A 131 -6.08 -8.63 -20.35
CA THR A 131 -6.44 -10.06 -20.46
C THR A 131 -7.31 -10.38 -21.68
N ARG A 132 -8.33 -9.54 -21.98
CA ARG A 132 -9.20 -9.73 -23.16
C ARG A 132 -8.45 -9.56 -24.48
N THR A 133 -7.60 -8.53 -24.59
CA THR A 133 -6.82 -8.26 -25.80
C THR A 133 -5.77 -9.35 -26.01
N ALA A 134 -5.06 -9.75 -24.94
CA ALA A 134 -4.08 -10.83 -24.98
C ALA A 134 -4.70 -12.16 -25.41
N LEU A 135 -5.90 -12.50 -24.92
CA LEU A 135 -6.61 -13.71 -25.30
C LEU A 135 -7.00 -13.71 -26.78
N LEU A 136 -7.64 -12.64 -27.27
CA LEU A 136 -8.07 -12.55 -28.66
C LEU A 136 -6.88 -12.58 -29.62
N HIS A 137 -5.83 -11.81 -29.30
CA HIS A 137 -4.60 -11.78 -30.09
C HIS A 137 -3.89 -13.13 -30.10
N GLY A 138 -3.70 -13.73 -28.92
CA GLY A 138 -3.06 -15.04 -28.79
C GLY A 138 -3.81 -16.17 -29.49
N ALA A 139 -5.15 -16.15 -29.44
CA ALA A 139 -6.00 -17.10 -30.17
C ALA A 139 -5.85 -16.93 -31.69
N PHE A 140 -5.87 -15.69 -32.17
CA PHE A 140 -5.64 -15.39 -33.58
C PHE A 140 -4.26 -15.87 -34.04
N TYR A 141 -3.21 -15.50 -33.31
CA TYR A 141 -1.83 -15.90 -33.63
C TYR A 141 -1.65 -17.42 -33.62
N SER A 142 -2.19 -18.12 -32.62
CA SER A 142 -2.13 -19.58 -32.53
C SER A 142 -2.84 -20.25 -33.72
N GLY A 143 -3.98 -19.70 -34.14
CA GLY A 143 -4.71 -20.15 -35.33
C GLY A 143 -3.92 -19.94 -36.62
N VAL A 144 -3.31 -18.75 -36.80
CA VAL A 144 -2.46 -18.44 -37.95
C VAL A 144 -1.26 -19.39 -38.01
N MET A 145 -0.54 -19.59 -36.91
CA MET A 145 0.61 -20.52 -36.86
C MET A 145 0.18 -21.95 -37.21
N THR A 146 -0.87 -22.44 -36.58
CA THR A 146 -1.40 -23.80 -36.81
C THR A 146 -1.82 -24.00 -38.28
N GLY A 147 -2.58 -23.05 -38.83
CA GLY A 147 -3.04 -23.10 -40.21
C GLY A 147 -1.90 -22.99 -41.22
N ALA A 148 -0.91 -22.13 -40.96
CA ALA A 148 0.27 -21.99 -41.80
C ALA A 148 1.10 -23.28 -41.84
N MET A 149 1.34 -23.90 -40.69
CA MET A 149 2.05 -25.18 -40.60
C MET A 149 1.28 -26.30 -41.30
N ALA A 150 -0.02 -26.46 -41.00
CA ALA A 150 -0.86 -27.47 -41.64
C ALA A 150 -0.88 -27.33 -43.17
N THR A 151 -0.98 -26.09 -43.67
CA THR A 151 -0.95 -25.80 -45.11
C THR A 151 0.43 -26.07 -45.73
N ALA A 152 1.51 -25.80 -45.01
CA ALA A 152 2.86 -26.07 -45.50
C ALA A 152 3.14 -27.58 -45.58
N PHE A 153 2.74 -28.35 -44.57
CA PHE A 153 2.90 -29.80 -44.58
C PHE A 153 1.98 -30.52 -45.58
N SER A 154 0.75 -30.03 -45.81
CA SER A 154 -0.16 -30.67 -46.78
C SER A 154 0.36 -30.63 -48.22
N ARG A 155 1.26 -29.70 -48.53
CA ARG A 155 1.93 -29.59 -49.84
C ARG A 155 3.14 -30.51 -50.00
N ARG A 156 3.54 -31.24 -48.95
CA ARG A 156 4.70 -32.12 -48.96
C ARG A 156 4.27 -33.60 -49.13
N PRO A 157 4.96 -34.40 -49.95
CA PRO A 157 4.74 -35.85 -50.01
C PRO A 157 4.92 -36.48 -48.62
N GLY A 158 3.97 -37.31 -48.18
CA GLY A 158 3.99 -37.90 -46.84
C GLY A 158 3.64 -36.93 -45.69
N GLY A 159 3.22 -35.70 -45.99
CA GLY A 159 2.94 -34.68 -44.99
C GLY A 159 1.64 -34.85 -44.19
N GLY A 160 0.77 -35.80 -44.55
CA GLY A 160 -0.56 -35.98 -43.95
C GLY A 160 -0.54 -36.19 -42.43
N GLU A 161 0.42 -36.96 -41.91
CA GLU A 161 0.59 -37.12 -40.46
C GLU A 161 0.97 -35.79 -39.78
N TYR A 162 1.86 -35.02 -40.41
CA TYR A 162 2.37 -33.75 -39.88
C TYR A 162 1.32 -32.62 -39.94
N VAL A 163 0.34 -32.72 -40.84
CA VAL A 163 -0.88 -31.89 -40.78
C VAL A 163 -1.61 -32.14 -39.46
N TRP A 164 -1.82 -33.39 -39.07
CA TRP A 164 -2.43 -33.71 -37.78
C TRP A 164 -1.57 -33.32 -36.60
N GLN A 165 -0.26 -33.48 -36.68
CA GLN A 165 0.65 -33.02 -35.63
C GLN A 165 0.59 -31.48 -35.45
N SER A 166 0.41 -30.74 -36.56
CA SER A 166 0.21 -29.28 -36.52
C SER A 166 -1.09 -28.90 -35.83
N VAL A 167 -2.21 -29.55 -36.17
CA VAL A 167 -3.51 -29.34 -35.50
C VAL A 167 -3.42 -29.69 -34.02
N ARG A 168 -2.79 -30.81 -33.67
CA ARG A 168 -2.56 -31.23 -32.27
C ARG A 168 -1.75 -30.19 -31.50
N TYR A 169 -0.72 -29.61 -32.12
CA TYR A 169 0.02 -28.51 -31.52
C TYR A 169 -0.86 -27.27 -31.28
N GLY A 170 -1.73 -26.92 -32.24
CA GLY A 170 -2.72 -25.86 -32.06
C GLY A 170 -3.67 -26.10 -30.88
N VAL A 171 -4.08 -27.36 -30.66
CA VAL A 171 -4.86 -27.74 -29.46
C VAL A 171 -4.06 -27.50 -28.17
N TYR A 172 -2.77 -27.87 -28.14
CA TYR A 172 -1.92 -27.58 -26.99
C TYR A 172 -1.75 -26.08 -26.73
N LEU A 173 -1.62 -25.26 -27.77
CA LEU A 173 -1.63 -23.80 -27.64
C LEU A 173 -2.96 -23.28 -27.08
N GLY A 174 -4.09 -23.86 -27.49
CA GLY A 174 -5.41 -23.56 -26.95
C GLY A 174 -5.50 -23.85 -25.44
N VAL A 175 -5.04 -25.02 -25.00
CA VAL A 175 -4.96 -25.38 -23.57
C VAL A 175 -4.05 -24.40 -22.83
N PHE A 176 -2.89 -24.06 -23.41
CA PHE A 176 -1.96 -23.10 -22.82
C PHE A 176 -2.56 -21.69 -22.71
N LEU A 177 -3.31 -21.23 -23.70
CA LEU A 177 -4.06 -19.95 -23.65
C LEU A 177 -5.11 -19.94 -22.54
N VAL A 178 -5.82 -21.05 -22.34
CA VAL A 178 -6.78 -21.18 -21.21
C VAL A 178 -6.04 -21.12 -19.87
N LEU A 179 -4.88 -21.77 -19.74
CA LEU A 179 -4.05 -21.68 -18.53
C LEU A 179 -3.58 -20.24 -18.27
N LEU A 180 -3.10 -19.54 -19.30
CA LEU A 180 -2.71 -18.13 -19.20
C LEU A 180 -3.89 -17.23 -18.83
N LEU A 181 -5.09 -17.50 -19.35
CA LEU A 181 -6.31 -16.80 -18.98
C LEU A 181 -6.64 -16.99 -17.50
N VAL A 182 -6.61 -18.23 -16.99
CA VAL A 182 -6.86 -18.55 -15.58
C VAL A 182 -5.83 -17.84 -14.70
N LEU A 183 -4.54 -17.92 -15.04
CA LEU A 183 -3.47 -17.27 -14.29
C LEU A 183 -3.62 -15.74 -14.28
N SER A 184 -3.96 -15.15 -15.43
CA SER A 184 -4.18 -13.71 -15.55
C SER A 184 -5.37 -13.25 -14.69
N ARG A 185 -6.48 -13.99 -14.71
CA ARG A 185 -7.65 -13.69 -13.86
C ARG A 185 -7.36 -13.89 -12.37
N ALA A 186 -6.68 -14.96 -11.99
CA ALA A 186 -6.30 -15.21 -10.60
C ALA A 186 -5.43 -14.06 -10.06
N LYS A 187 -4.46 -13.60 -10.85
CA LYS A 187 -3.62 -12.45 -10.54
C LYS A 187 -4.42 -11.14 -10.37
N GLU A 188 -5.38 -10.88 -11.26
CA GLU A 188 -6.29 -9.71 -11.15
C GLU A 188 -7.16 -9.78 -9.87
N HIS A 189 -7.65 -10.96 -9.50
CA HIS A 189 -8.43 -11.18 -8.27
C HIS A 189 -7.60 -10.99 -7.00
N VAL A 190 -6.39 -11.54 -6.93
CA VAL A 190 -5.50 -11.34 -5.78
C VAL A 190 -5.16 -9.86 -5.61
N ALA A 191 -4.82 -9.16 -6.71
CA ALA A 191 -4.47 -7.74 -6.67
C ALA A 191 -5.63 -6.86 -6.17
N SER A 192 -6.88 -7.19 -6.53
CA SER A 192 -8.08 -6.48 -6.05
C SER A 192 -8.40 -6.79 -4.59
N ALA A 193 -8.37 -8.06 -4.18
CA ALA A 193 -8.63 -8.45 -2.79
C ALA A 193 -7.69 -7.76 -1.79
N VAL A 194 -6.40 -7.68 -2.10
CA VAL A 194 -5.41 -6.98 -1.26
C VAL A 194 -5.69 -5.47 -1.22
N ALA A 195 -6.29 -4.89 -2.26
CA ALA A 195 -6.61 -3.45 -2.30
C ALA A 195 -7.80 -3.13 -1.40
N ASP A 196 -8.79 -4.02 -1.38
CA ASP A 196 -9.98 -3.85 -0.56
C ASP A 196 -9.67 -4.07 0.93
N ALA A 197 -8.79 -5.01 1.26
CA ALA A 197 -8.31 -5.22 2.62
C ALA A 197 -7.63 -3.96 3.21
N GLU A 198 -6.72 -3.32 2.46
CA GLU A 198 -6.07 -2.07 2.92
C GLU A 198 -7.05 -0.92 3.09
N ARG A 199 -8.06 -0.80 2.21
CA ARG A 199 -9.11 0.23 2.33
C ARG A 199 -9.98 0.01 3.56
N ALA A 200 -10.31 -1.24 3.86
CA ALA A 200 -11.08 -1.61 5.04
C ALA A 200 -10.31 -1.23 6.31
N ASP A 201 -9.02 -1.57 6.38
CA ASP A 201 -8.17 -1.23 7.53
C ASP A 201 -8.02 0.28 7.72
N ALA A 202 -7.75 1.03 6.65
CA ALA A 202 -7.68 2.49 6.71
C ALA A 202 -8.99 3.14 7.15
N THR A 203 -10.13 2.59 6.74
CA THR A 203 -11.46 3.08 7.16
C THR A 203 -11.70 2.76 8.62
N ALA A 204 -11.38 1.54 9.06
CA ALA A 204 -11.51 1.12 10.45
C ALA A 204 -10.64 1.97 11.39
N SER A 205 -9.40 2.28 11.01
CA SER A 205 -8.52 3.16 11.79
C SER A 205 -9.14 4.55 11.96
N ARG A 206 -9.62 5.17 10.86
CA ARG A 206 -10.27 6.49 10.94
C ARG A 206 -11.52 6.49 11.79
N MET A 207 -12.33 5.43 11.71
CA MET A 207 -13.51 5.28 12.56
C MET A 207 -13.10 5.19 14.04
N ARG A 208 -12.03 4.46 14.38
CA ARG A 208 -11.51 4.44 15.76
C ARG A 208 -11.04 5.82 16.20
N ASP A 209 -10.27 6.52 15.36
CA ASP A 209 -9.75 7.85 15.69
C ASP A 209 -10.87 8.85 15.94
N MET A 210 -11.86 8.94 15.04
CA MET A 210 -13.03 9.81 15.21
C MET A 210 -13.83 9.47 16.47
N ALA A 211 -13.88 8.18 16.82
CA ALA A 211 -14.67 7.76 17.95
C ALA A 211 -13.95 8.03 19.29
N TYR A 212 -12.62 8.14 19.33
CA TYR A 212 -11.83 8.17 20.58
C TYR A 212 -10.94 9.39 20.78
N LEU A 213 -10.74 10.22 19.76
CA LEU A 213 -9.94 11.44 19.84
C LEU A 213 -10.82 12.69 19.76
N ASP A 214 -10.37 13.76 20.39
CA ASP A 214 -10.93 15.10 20.24
C ASP A 214 -10.45 15.70 18.91
N GLU A 215 -11.38 16.18 18.08
CA GLU A 215 -11.06 16.64 16.71
C GLU A 215 -10.12 17.86 16.67
N LEU A 216 -10.18 18.72 17.68
CA LEU A 216 -9.40 19.95 17.73
C LEU A 216 -7.97 19.70 18.21
N THR A 217 -7.82 18.92 19.28
CA THR A 217 -6.57 18.75 20.02
C THR A 217 -5.84 17.44 19.73
N GLY A 218 -6.52 16.44 19.15
CA GLY A 218 -5.95 15.13 18.80
C GLY A 218 -5.65 14.21 19.99
N ILE A 219 -5.95 14.65 21.22
CA ILE A 219 -5.85 13.85 22.44
C ILE A 219 -7.15 13.05 22.66
N ALA A 220 -7.22 12.25 23.72
CA ALA A 220 -8.39 11.43 24.00
C ALA A 220 -9.65 12.29 24.20
N ASN A 221 -10.80 11.84 23.69
CA ASN A 221 -12.08 12.48 23.96
C ASN A 221 -12.72 11.95 25.25
N ARG A 222 -13.85 12.56 25.62
CA ARG A 222 -14.68 12.13 26.77
C ARG A 222 -14.97 10.62 26.78
N ARG A 223 -15.24 10.01 25.63
CA ARG A 223 -15.58 8.58 25.55
C ARG A 223 -14.38 7.70 25.95
N ARG A 224 -13.20 7.98 25.39
CA ARG A 224 -11.96 7.29 25.75
C ARG A 224 -11.63 7.46 27.24
N LEU A 225 -11.82 8.66 27.79
CA LEU A 225 -11.60 8.93 29.21
C LEU A 225 -12.49 8.07 30.12
N MET A 226 -13.79 7.94 29.80
CA MET A 226 -14.69 7.10 30.61
C MET A 226 -14.27 5.63 30.59
N GLU A 227 -13.87 5.12 29.43
CA GLU A 227 -13.42 3.73 29.27
C GLU A 227 -12.12 3.48 30.05
N GLU A 228 -11.16 4.40 29.98
CA GLU A 228 -9.91 4.28 30.72
C GLU A 228 -10.14 4.32 32.24
N LEU A 229 -10.94 5.26 32.74
CA LEU A 229 -11.26 5.34 34.17
C LEU A 229 -11.97 4.06 34.65
N GLY A 230 -12.88 3.50 33.85
CA GLY A 230 -13.57 2.27 34.18
C GLY A 230 -12.63 1.06 34.19
N TYR A 231 -11.72 1.00 33.21
CA TYR A 231 -10.70 -0.04 33.13
C TYR A 231 -9.74 0.01 34.34
N GLN A 232 -9.23 1.20 34.67
CA GLN A 232 -8.32 1.40 35.80
C GLN A 232 -8.99 1.12 37.15
N ALA A 233 -10.28 1.46 37.30
CA ALA A 233 -11.03 1.13 38.52
C ALA A 233 -11.16 -0.38 38.72
N GLY A 234 -11.35 -1.15 37.65
CA GLY A 234 -11.39 -2.62 37.71
C GLY A 234 -10.05 -3.29 38.01
N LEU A 235 -8.93 -2.60 37.80
CA LEU A 235 -7.58 -3.09 38.08
C LEU A 235 -7.01 -2.58 39.41
N LEU A 236 -7.79 -1.77 40.15
CA LEU A 236 -7.28 -1.06 41.31
C LEU A 236 -6.84 -2.04 42.41
N GLY A 237 -5.68 -1.77 43.00
CA GLY A 237 -5.16 -2.54 44.14
C GLY A 237 -4.04 -1.78 44.85
N PRO A 238 -3.57 -2.24 46.03
CA PRO A 238 -2.56 -1.53 46.82
C PRO A 238 -1.24 -1.27 46.06
N ALA A 239 -0.91 -2.11 45.08
CA ALA A 239 0.28 -2.00 44.24
C ALA A 239 0.07 -1.20 42.93
N HIS A 240 -1.15 -0.72 42.66
CA HIS A 240 -1.54 -0.07 41.40
C HIS A 240 -2.32 1.23 41.68
N PRO A 241 -1.68 2.26 42.25
CA PRO A 241 -2.30 3.56 42.46
C PRO A 241 -2.61 4.24 41.12
N VAL A 242 -3.67 5.04 41.07
CA VAL A 242 -4.02 5.82 39.88
C VAL A 242 -4.39 7.22 40.30
N GLY A 243 -3.54 8.18 39.93
CA GLY A 243 -3.79 9.60 40.14
C GLY A 243 -4.67 10.17 39.03
N VAL A 244 -5.61 11.04 39.39
CA VAL A 244 -6.49 11.74 38.45
C VAL A 244 -6.34 13.24 38.68
N VAL A 245 -6.01 13.96 37.61
CA VAL A 245 -5.91 15.43 37.61
C VAL A 245 -6.95 15.98 36.65
N TYR A 246 -7.76 16.93 37.12
CA TYR A 246 -8.70 17.68 36.29
C TYR A 246 -8.27 19.13 36.27
N PHE A 247 -8.21 19.75 35.11
CA PHE A 247 -7.89 21.16 35.01
C PHE A 247 -8.68 21.87 33.93
N ASP A 248 -8.82 23.17 34.14
CA ASP A 248 -9.57 24.06 33.26
C ASP A 248 -8.81 25.38 33.11
N LEU A 249 -8.79 25.92 31.90
CA LEU A 249 -8.07 27.15 31.58
C LEU A 249 -8.80 28.39 32.12
N ASP A 250 -8.11 29.15 32.97
CA ASP A 250 -8.65 30.32 33.62
C ASP A 250 -8.95 31.44 32.63
N HIS A 251 -10.17 31.98 32.70
CA HIS A 251 -10.62 33.09 31.87
C HIS A 251 -10.51 32.83 30.35
N PHE A 252 -10.56 31.56 29.91
CA PHE A 252 -10.42 31.22 28.50
C PHE A 252 -11.49 31.86 27.60
N LYS A 253 -12.72 32.04 28.10
CA LYS A 253 -13.74 32.83 27.40
C LYS A 253 -13.25 34.25 27.05
N ARG A 254 -12.54 34.93 27.96
CA ARG A 254 -11.99 36.27 27.71
C ARG A 254 -10.91 36.23 26.62
N VAL A 255 -10.13 35.14 26.53
CA VAL A 255 -9.17 34.94 25.43
C VAL A 255 -9.91 34.87 24.10
N ASN A 256 -10.97 34.05 24.01
CA ASN A 256 -11.82 33.98 22.81
C ASN A 256 -12.45 35.33 22.45
N ASP A 257 -12.99 36.04 23.44
CA ASP A 257 -13.66 37.32 23.23
C ASP A 257 -12.68 38.43 22.80
N THR A 258 -11.42 38.36 23.25
CA THR A 258 -10.39 39.38 22.95
C THR A 258 -9.66 39.10 21.64
N TYR A 259 -9.34 37.83 21.36
CA TYR A 259 -8.45 37.45 20.26
C TYR A 259 -9.11 36.60 19.18
N GLY A 260 -10.38 36.23 19.37
CA GLY A 260 -11.12 35.37 18.46
C GLY A 260 -10.91 33.88 18.72
N HIS A 261 -11.88 33.09 18.25
CA HIS A 261 -11.90 31.63 18.43
C HIS A 261 -10.70 30.92 17.80
N GLU A 262 -10.13 31.43 16.70
CA GLU A 262 -8.96 30.81 16.08
C GLU A 262 -7.74 30.80 17.00
N LEU A 263 -7.52 31.88 17.77
CA LEU A 263 -6.43 31.91 18.75
C LEU A 263 -6.74 31.02 19.96
N GLY A 264 -8.00 30.99 20.42
CA GLY A 264 -8.43 30.05 21.45
C GLY A 264 -8.18 28.60 21.07
N ASP A 265 -8.49 28.22 19.83
CA ASP A 265 -8.20 26.89 19.29
C ASP A 265 -6.70 26.58 19.28
N GLN A 266 -5.85 27.56 18.98
CA GLN A 266 -4.39 27.41 19.07
C GLN A 266 -3.92 27.22 20.51
N VAL A 267 -4.48 27.97 21.46
CA VAL A 267 -4.21 27.80 22.89
C VAL A 267 -4.56 26.39 23.33
N LEU A 268 -5.74 25.86 22.96
CA LEU A 268 -6.17 24.51 23.33
C LEU A 268 -5.24 23.42 22.76
N ARG A 269 -4.82 23.56 21.49
CA ARG A 269 -3.85 22.64 20.87
C ARG A 269 -2.49 22.68 21.57
N LEU A 270 -2.02 23.88 21.92
CA LEU A 270 -0.73 24.06 22.56
C LEU A 270 -0.75 23.55 24.01
N VAL A 271 -1.83 23.77 24.76
CA VAL A 271 -2.05 23.16 26.08
C VAL A 271 -1.95 21.64 25.98
N ALA A 272 -2.68 21.02 25.04
CA ALA A 272 -2.61 19.58 24.84
C ALA A 272 -1.18 19.09 24.54
N GLN A 273 -0.42 19.84 23.73
CA GLN A 273 0.97 19.52 23.40
C GLN A 273 1.94 19.70 24.58
N ILE A 274 1.80 20.78 25.37
CA ILE A 274 2.60 21.03 26.58
C ILE A 274 2.34 19.93 27.60
N THR A 275 1.06 19.65 27.88
CA THR A 275 0.67 18.60 28.82
C THR A 275 1.16 17.25 28.34
N GLY A 276 0.96 16.89 27.06
CA GLY A 276 1.43 15.63 26.50
C GLY A 276 2.94 15.40 26.62
N ARG A 277 3.77 16.44 26.50
CA ARG A 277 5.24 16.36 26.72
C ARG A 277 5.63 16.14 28.18
N THR A 278 4.74 16.49 29.10
CA THR A 278 4.98 16.43 30.55
C THR A 278 4.59 15.07 31.16
N LEU A 279 3.79 14.29 30.43
CA LEU A 279 3.23 13.01 30.84
C LEU A 279 4.15 11.83 30.51
N ALA A 280 4.03 10.76 31.30
CA ALA A 280 4.65 9.48 30.98
C ALA A 280 3.87 8.76 29.86
N HIS A 281 4.51 7.80 29.18
CA HIS A 281 3.89 7.05 28.06
C HIS A 281 2.58 6.34 28.46
N ARG A 282 2.42 5.97 29.73
CA ARG A 282 1.24 5.25 30.25
C ARG A 282 0.11 6.16 30.69
N ASP A 283 0.34 7.47 30.78
CA ASP A 283 -0.69 8.42 31.22
C ASP A 283 -1.62 8.74 30.05
N LEU A 284 -2.89 8.95 30.35
CA LEU A 284 -3.89 9.38 29.38
C LEU A 284 -4.22 10.85 29.60
N LEU A 285 -4.04 11.68 28.59
CA LEU A 285 -4.59 13.04 28.52
C LEU A 285 -5.87 13.03 27.69
N ALA A 286 -6.95 13.57 28.24
CA ALA A 286 -8.23 13.70 27.58
C ALA A 286 -8.81 15.11 27.68
N ARG A 287 -9.59 15.51 26.66
CA ARG A 287 -10.42 16.71 26.69
C ARG A 287 -11.87 16.32 26.88
N LEU A 288 -12.51 16.87 27.92
CA LEU A 288 -13.92 16.62 28.21
C LEU A 288 -14.84 17.46 27.31
N GLY A 289 -14.41 18.66 26.98
CA GLY A 289 -15.12 19.64 26.16
C GLY A 289 -14.67 21.06 26.54
N GLY A 290 -14.90 22.05 25.66
CA GLY A 290 -14.54 23.44 25.96
C GLY A 290 -13.06 23.61 26.34
N GLU A 291 -12.80 24.14 27.53
CA GLU A 291 -11.46 24.37 28.09
C GLU A 291 -11.05 23.35 29.17
N GLU A 292 -11.76 22.22 29.26
CA GLU A 292 -11.61 21.23 30.32
C GLU A 292 -10.81 20.00 29.90
N PHE A 293 -9.80 19.66 30.69
CA PHE A 293 -8.88 18.55 30.46
C PHE A 293 -8.77 17.64 31.69
N VAL A 294 -8.54 16.37 31.44
CA VAL A 294 -8.33 15.35 32.48
C VAL A 294 -7.13 14.50 32.15
N ILE A 295 -6.33 14.23 33.16
CA ILE A 295 -5.22 13.29 33.11
C ILE A 295 -5.56 12.09 34.01
N VAL A 296 -5.36 10.90 33.47
CA VAL A 296 -5.35 9.64 34.23
C VAL A 296 -3.92 9.13 34.22
N ALA A 297 -3.32 8.95 35.40
CA ALA A 297 -1.91 8.59 35.56
C ALA A 297 -1.76 7.24 36.30
N PRO A 298 -1.80 6.10 35.59
CA PRO A 298 -1.63 4.78 36.20
C PRO A 298 -0.24 4.59 36.81
N GLY A 299 -0.18 3.97 37.99
CA GLY A 299 1.05 3.79 38.76
C GLY A 299 1.56 5.08 39.41
N THR A 300 0.73 6.11 39.52
CA THR A 300 1.07 7.38 40.17
C THR A 300 0.25 7.54 41.45
N HIS A 301 0.95 7.68 42.58
CA HIS A 301 0.33 7.99 43.87
C HIS A 301 -0.04 9.48 43.97
N HIS A 302 -0.86 9.82 44.98
CA HIS A 302 -1.36 11.16 45.25
C HIS A 302 -0.31 12.28 45.13
N GLU A 303 0.83 12.13 45.81
CA GLU A 303 1.92 13.13 45.78
C GLU A 303 2.50 13.33 44.39
N GLY A 304 2.60 12.25 43.61
CA GLY A 304 3.05 12.31 42.22
C GLY A 304 2.07 13.03 41.32
N ALA A 305 0.75 12.81 41.51
CA ALA A 305 -0.29 13.49 40.76
C ALA A 305 -0.35 14.99 41.11
N LEU A 306 -0.16 15.33 42.40
CA LEU A 306 0.00 16.71 42.87
C LEU A 306 1.21 17.39 42.24
N ALA A 307 2.38 16.74 42.26
CA ALA A 307 3.61 17.28 41.66
C ALA A 307 3.48 17.47 40.13
N LEU A 308 2.76 16.57 39.45
CA LEU A 308 2.42 16.71 38.04
C LEU A 308 1.54 17.95 37.80
N ALA A 309 0.48 18.12 38.60
CA ALA A 309 -0.41 19.28 38.48
C ALA A 309 0.32 20.60 38.73
N GLU A 310 1.17 20.67 39.76
CA GLU A 310 1.94 21.88 40.06
C GLU A 310 2.95 22.23 38.97
N ARG A 311 3.60 21.21 38.38
CA ARG A 311 4.50 21.41 37.25
C ARG A 311 3.77 21.97 36.02
N LEU A 312 2.57 21.45 35.73
CA LEU A 312 1.73 21.97 34.64
C LEU A 312 1.28 23.40 34.91
N ARG A 313 0.87 23.70 36.15
CA ARG A 313 0.46 25.04 36.58
C ARG A 313 1.55 26.08 36.34
N GLN A 314 2.81 25.76 36.65
CA GLN A 314 3.95 26.65 36.45
C GLN A 314 4.31 26.81 34.96
N ASN A 315 4.31 25.71 34.19
CA ASN A 315 4.81 25.71 32.81
C ASN A 315 3.81 26.25 31.78
N LEU A 316 2.50 25.99 31.94
CA LEU A 316 1.50 26.35 30.93
C LEU A 316 1.51 27.85 30.60
N PRO A 317 1.48 28.79 31.57
CA PRO A 317 1.45 30.22 31.26
C PRO A 317 2.70 30.69 30.54
N GLU A 318 3.88 30.18 30.93
CA GLU A 318 5.16 30.56 30.36
C GLU A 318 5.29 30.10 28.90
N GLU A 319 4.94 28.84 28.61
CA GLU A 319 5.04 28.31 27.24
C GLU A 319 3.97 28.91 26.31
N LEU A 320 2.76 29.19 26.82
CA LEU A 320 1.70 29.85 26.05
C LEU A 320 2.08 31.29 25.70
N GLU A 321 2.63 32.03 26.67
CA GLU A 321 3.11 33.40 26.45
C GLU A 321 4.27 33.43 25.46
N ALA A 322 5.25 32.53 25.61
CA ALA A 322 6.41 32.44 24.72
C ALA A 322 6.03 32.08 23.26
N THR A 323 5.01 31.25 23.06
CA THR A 323 4.66 30.72 21.74
C THR A 323 3.57 31.53 21.04
N LEU A 324 2.54 31.96 21.77
CA LEU A 324 1.35 32.61 21.22
C LEU A 324 1.21 34.08 21.65
N GLY A 325 2.08 34.58 22.53
CA GLY A 325 2.00 35.94 23.06
C GLY A 325 0.81 36.17 23.99
N VAL A 326 0.19 35.10 24.50
CA VAL A 326 -0.95 35.16 25.42
C VAL A 326 -0.64 34.36 26.66
N ARG A 327 -0.76 35.02 27.82
CA ARG A 327 -0.61 34.38 29.12
C ARG A 327 -1.96 33.85 29.59
N VAL A 328 -2.08 32.53 29.73
CA VAL A 328 -3.28 31.84 30.24
C VAL A 328 -2.86 30.89 31.36
N THR A 329 -3.50 31.00 32.52
CA THR A 329 -3.29 30.09 33.65
C THR A 329 -4.33 28.99 33.67
N ALA A 330 -4.17 28.01 34.56
CA ALA A 330 -5.16 26.95 34.74
C ALA A 330 -5.36 26.64 36.23
N SER A 331 -6.58 26.24 36.57
CA SER A 331 -6.95 25.78 37.90
C SER A 331 -7.04 24.26 37.92
N PHE A 332 -6.46 23.61 38.94
CA PHE A 332 -6.30 22.15 38.99
C PHE A 332 -6.98 21.53 40.21
N GLY A 333 -7.68 20.42 39.98
CA GLY A 333 -8.16 19.49 40.99
C GLY A 333 -7.38 18.18 40.91
N VAL A 334 -7.02 17.60 42.06
CA VAL A 334 -6.30 16.32 42.13
C VAL A 334 -7.00 15.36 43.11
N THR A 335 -7.14 14.10 42.70
CA THR A 335 -7.63 13.02 43.56
C THR A 335 -7.03 11.68 43.11
N ASP A 336 -7.07 10.67 43.97
CA ASP A 336 -6.80 9.29 43.57
C ASP A 336 -8.10 8.60 43.14
N LEU A 337 -7.97 7.63 42.24
CA LEU A 337 -9.02 6.67 41.95
C LEU A 337 -9.17 5.70 43.14
N ARG A 338 -10.41 5.43 43.56
CA ARG A 338 -10.74 4.59 44.72
C ARG A 338 -11.43 3.29 44.26
N PRO A 339 -11.39 2.20 45.05
CA PRO A 339 -11.94 0.91 44.63
C PRO A 339 -13.42 0.94 44.23
N ASP A 340 -14.22 1.75 44.92
CA ASP A 340 -15.67 1.87 44.66
C ASP A 340 -16.03 2.98 43.67
N ASP A 341 -15.04 3.58 42.99
CA ASP A 341 -15.32 4.63 42.02
C ASP A 341 -15.90 4.09 40.71
N THR A 342 -16.90 4.83 40.24
CA THR A 342 -17.28 4.84 38.83
C THR A 342 -16.57 6.00 38.14
N PRO A 343 -16.42 5.99 36.80
CA PRO A 343 -15.89 7.15 36.06
C PRO A 343 -16.60 8.46 36.42
N ALA A 344 -17.91 8.41 36.66
CA ALA A 344 -18.70 9.58 37.03
C ALA A 344 -18.43 10.07 38.47
N SER A 345 -18.17 9.17 39.43
CA SER A 345 -17.92 9.57 40.84
C SER A 345 -16.55 10.20 41.01
N VAL A 346 -15.51 9.62 40.39
CA VAL A 346 -14.15 10.18 40.45
C VAL A 346 -14.08 11.54 39.75
N LEU A 347 -14.71 11.68 38.57
CA LEU A 347 -14.73 12.95 37.85
C LEU A 347 -15.45 14.05 38.62
N ARG A 348 -16.58 13.74 39.25
CA ARG A 348 -17.30 14.70 40.11
C ARG A 348 -16.48 15.13 41.32
N ARG A 349 -15.73 14.20 41.90
CA ARG A 349 -14.87 14.49 43.06
C ARG A 349 -13.71 15.41 42.68
N VAL A 350 -13.00 15.10 41.60
CA VAL A 350 -11.85 15.91 41.14
C VAL A 350 -12.29 17.28 40.62
N ASP A 351 -13.43 17.36 39.93
CA ASP A 351 -14.06 18.61 39.51
C ASP A 351 -14.39 19.51 40.71
N GLY A 352 -14.90 18.93 41.80
CA GLY A 352 -15.12 19.65 43.05
C GLY A 352 -13.85 20.30 43.63
N PHE A 353 -12.67 19.69 43.44
CA PHE A 353 -11.41 20.31 43.84
C PHE A 353 -10.96 21.40 42.86
N MET A 354 -11.07 21.18 41.55
CA MET A 354 -10.79 22.19 40.53
C MET A 354 -11.68 23.43 40.72
N TYR A 355 -12.96 23.23 41.01
CA TYR A 355 -13.89 24.33 41.29
C TYR A 355 -13.46 25.16 42.51
N ARG A 356 -12.99 24.50 43.59
CA ARG A 356 -12.43 25.22 44.75
C ARG A 356 -11.17 26.00 44.36
N ALA A 357 -10.31 25.45 43.51
CA ALA A 357 -9.15 26.19 43.01
C ALA A 357 -9.57 27.45 42.25
N LYS A 358 -10.64 27.39 41.44
CA LYS A 358 -11.20 28.59 40.79
C LYS A 358 -11.78 29.59 41.78
N ALA A 359 -12.51 29.12 42.80
CA ALA A 359 -13.14 29.97 43.80
C ALA A 359 -12.11 30.69 44.69
N ASP A 360 -11.02 30.01 45.02
CA ASP A 360 -9.98 30.51 45.94
C ASP A 360 -8.95 31.42 45.23
N GLY A 361 -9.23 31.92 44.03
CA GLY A 361 -8.36 32.87 43.31
C GLY A 361 -7.69 32.38 42.04
N ARG A 362 -8.02 31.16 41.54
CA ARG A 362 -7.46 30.57 40.31
C ARG A 362 -5.95 30.32 40.36
N ASP A 363 -5.35 29.87 39.26
CA ASP A 363 -3.91 29.57 39.13
C ASP A 363 -3.34 28.79 40.33
N GLN A 364 -4.03 27.70 40.71
CA GLN A 364 -3.64 26.91 41.86
C GLN A 364 -4.12 25.47 41.76
N VAL A 365 -3.50 24.63 42.59
CA VAL A 365 -3.87 23.24 42.76
C VAL A 365 -4.69 23.08 44.05
N ARG A 366 -5.77 22.31 43.96
CA ARG A 366 -6.51 21.80 45.13
C ARG A 366 -6.59 20.28 45.05
N ALA A 367 -6.45 19.64 46.20
CA ALA A 367 -6.56 18.20 46.30
C ALA A 367 -7.39 17.82 47.53
N GLY A 368 -8.00 16.64 47.48
CA GLY A 368 -8.58 15.99 48.66
C GLY A 368 -7.66 14.89 49.15
N GLY A 369 -7.38 14.89 50.45
CA GLY A 369 -6.65 13.79 51.08
C GLY A 369 -7.37 12.44 50.90
N ALA A 370 -6.57 11.38 50.86
CA ALA A 370 -7.00 9.99 50.74
C ALA A 370 -8.13 9.65 51.71
#